data_AF-A0A258QUY9-F1
#
_entry.id   AF-A0A258QUY9-F1
#
_cell.length_a   1.000
_cell.length_b   1.000
_cell.length_c   1.000
_cell.angle_alpha   90.00
_cell.angle_beta   90.00
_cell.angle_gamma   90.00
#
_symmetry.space_group_name_H-M   'P 1'
#
loop_
_entity.id
_entity.type
_entity.pdbx_description
1 polymer ?
#
loop_
_entity_poly.entity_id
_entity_poly.type
_entity_poly.pdbx_seq_one_letter_code
_entity_poly.pdbx_strand_id
1 'polypeptide(L)' 'VTKHLRVLEEAGLVRSVRVGRESQFAFRPETVDAARAYLDEVSRQWDDALARLSAFVER' A
#
# COMPACT_ATOMS: atom_id res chain seq x y z
N VAL A 1 20.69 8.57 0.52
CA VAL A 1 19.80 7.53 1.09
C VAL A 1 18.85 8.10 2.15
N THR A 2 19.30 8.90 3.12
CA THR A 2 18.46 9.46 4.21
C THR A 2 17.23 10.26 3.73
N LYS A 3 17.32 10.96 2.58
CA LYS A 3 16.17 11.63 1.95
C LYS A 3 15.04 10.63 1.63
N HIS A 4 15.38 9.47 1.06
CA HIS A 4 14.39 8.43 0.76
C HIS A 4 13.84 7.80 2.04
N LEU A 5 14.68 7.59 3.06
CA LEU A 5 14.22 7.04 4.34
C LEU A 5 13.20 7.95 5.04
N ARG A 6 13.35 9.27 4.94
CA ARG A 6 12.35 10.22 5.45
C ARG A 6 11.03 10.12 4.69
N VAL A 7 11.07 10.07 3.36
CA VAL A 7 9.85 9.90 2.54
C VAL A 7 9.15 8.59 2.89
N LEU A 8 9.91 7.50 3.08
CA LEU A 8 9.35 6.21 3.48
C LEU A 8 8.79 6.22 4.89
N GLU A 9 9.39 6.98 5.81
CA GLU A 9 8.89 7.15 7.18
C GLU A 9 7.61 7.98 7.21
N GLU A 10 7.55 9.08 6.46
CA GLU A 10 6.35 9.91 6.27
C GLU A 10 5.21 9.10 5.65
N ALA A 11 5.52 8.21 4.71
CA ALA A 11 4.56 7.26 4.13
C ALA A 11 4.22 6.07 5.05
N GLY A 12 4.81 5.98 6.25
CA GLY A 12 4.57 4.90 7.21
C GLY A 12 5.14 3.54 6.80
N LEU A 13 5.98 3.48 5.76
CA LEU A 13 6.59 2.25 5.24
C LEU A 13 7.81 1.81 6.06
N VAL A 14 8.45 2.73 6.78
CA VAL A 14 9.51 2.43 7.73
C VAL A 14 9.27 3.18 9.04
N ARG A 15 9.87 2.70 10.13
CA ARG A 15 10.00 3.46 11.39
C ARG A 15 11.46 3.79 11.65
N SER A 16 11.75 4.96 12.20
CA SER A 16 13.08 5.32 12.68
C SER A 16 13.18 5.23 14.21
N VAL A 17 14.30 4.73 14.71
CA VAL A 17 14.68 4.80 16.13
C VAL A 17 16.09 5.37 16.23
N ARG A 18 16.29 6.35 17.10
CA ARG A 18 17.61 6.92 17.35
C ARG A 18 18.32 6.16 18.48
N VAL A 19 19.49 5.60 18.19
CA VAL A 19 20.33 4.89 19.15
C VAL A 19 21.67 5.62 19.24
N GLY A 20 21.83 6.44 20.28
CA GLY A 20 23.00 7.31 20.45
C GLY A 20 23.15 8.31 19.30
N ARG A 21 24.20 8.16 18.48
CA ARG A 21 24.47 9.00 17.31
C ARG A 21 23.92 8.40 16.00
N GLU A 22 23.36 7.21 16.05
CA GLU A 22 22.84 6.49 14.89
C GLU A 22 21.32 6.59 14.78
N SER A 23 20.80 6.57 13.55
CA SER A 23 19.38 6.41 13.25
C SER A 23 19.18 5.06 12.57
N GLN A 24 18.49 4.15 13.23
CA GLN A 24 18.15 2.82 12.72
C GLN A 24 16.76 2.87 12.11
N PHE A 25 16.60 2.29 10.93
CA PHE A 25 15.32 2.24 10.23
C PHE A 25 14.87 0.78 10.09
N ALA A 26 13.59 0.52 10.36
CA ALA A 26 12.98 -0.79 10.21
C ALA A 26 11.76 -0.71 9.30
N PHE A 27 11.67 -1.65 8.34
CA PHE A 27 10.54 -1.77 7.43
C PHE A 27 9.25 -2.21 8.15
N ARG A 28 8.10 -1.72 7.69
CA ARG A 28 6.76 -2.04 8.21
C ARG A 28 5.95 -2.74 7.12
N PRO A 29 5.95 -4.08 7.06
CA PRO A 29 5.23 -4.81 6.02
C PRO A 29 3.71 -4.56 6.08
N GLU A 30 3.18 -4.29 7.27
CA GLU A 30 1.74 -4.13 7.49
C GLU A 30 1.14 -2.96 6.69
N THR A 31 1.91 -1.90 6.49
CA THR A 31 1.48 -0.73 5.69
C THR A 31 1.35 -1.08 4.21
N VAL A 32 2.24 -1.94 3.69
CA VAL A 32 2.16 -2.42 2.30
C VAL A 32 1.02 -3.42 2.14
N ASP A 33 0.82 -4.30 3.11
CA ASP A 33 -0.27 -5.27 3.10
C ASP A 33 -1.64 -4.57 3.12
N ALA A 34 -1.79 -3.50 3.90
CA ALA A 34 -3.00 -2.68 3.91
C ALA A 34 -3.26 -2.02 2.55
N ALA A 35 -2.23 -1.49 1.89
CA ALA A 35 -2.36 -0.91 0.55
C ALA A 35 -2.76 -1.98 -0.48
N ARG A 36 -2.18 -3.18 -0.40
CA ARG A 36 -2.55 -4.31 -1.25
C ARG A 36 -4.01 -4.72 -1.04
N ALA A 37 -4.45 -4.88 0.21
CA ALA A 37 -5.83 -5.23 0.53
C ALA A 37 -6.84 -4.20 -0.02
N TYR A 38 -6.51 -2.92 0.05
CA TYR A 38 -7.33 -1.87 -0.57
C TYR A 38 -7.41 -1.99 -2.10
N LEU A 39 -6.28 -2.25 -2.77
CA LEU A 39 -6.27 -2.43 -4.21
C LEU A 39 -7.06 -3.68 -4.64
N ASP A 40 -6.94 -4.77 -3.88
CA ASP A 40 -7.70 -5.99 -4.13
C ASP A 40 -9.21 -5.75 -3.98
N GLU A 41 -9.63 -4.97 -2.98
CA GLU A 41 -11.03 -4.54 -2.82
C GLU A 41 -11.53 -3.77 -4.03
N VAL A 42 -10.78 -2.74 -4.45
CA VAL A 42 -11.12 -1.94 -5.62
C VAL A 42 -11.20 -2.81 -6.87
N SER A 43 -10.24 -3.73 -7.07
CA SER A 43 -10.25 -4.65 -8.21
C SER A 43 -11.53 -5.47 -8.27
N ARG A 44 -11.97 -6.05 -7.14
CA ARG A 44 -13.21 -6.85 -7.11
C ARG A 44 -14.43 -6.03 -7.49
N GLN A 45 -14.51 -4.77 -7.06
CA GLN A 45 -15.62 -3.89 -7.42
C GLN A 45 -15.66 -3.60 -8.92
N TRP A 46 -14.48 -3.45 -9.55
CA TRP A 46 -14.38 -3.30 -11.00
C TRP A 46 -14.76 -4.57 -11.73
N ASP A 47 -14.30 -5.74 -11.27
CA ASP A 47 -14.66 -7.04 -11.86
C ASP A 47 -16.18 -7.25 -11.83
N ASP A 48 -16.83 -6.95 -10.71
CA ASP A 48 -18.30 -7.03 -10.56
C ASP A 48 -19.03 -6.05 -11.49
N ALA A 49 -18.53 -4.81 -11.61
CA ALA A 49 -19.13 -3.81 -12.50
C ALA A 49 -19.01 -4.22 -13.97
N LEU A 50 -17.86 -4.75 -14.37
CA LEU A 50 -17.62 -5.25 -15.73
C LEU A 50 -18.48 -6.48 -16.04
N ALA A 51 -18.62 -7.42 -15.10
CA ALA A 51 -19.47 -8.60 -15.27
C ALA A 51 -20.94 -8.20 -15.50
N ARG A 52 -21.45 -7.21 -14.75
CA ARG A 52 -22.80 -6.67 -14.95
C ARG A 52 -22.98 -6.02 -16.32
N LEU A 53 -21.96 -5.30 -16.78
CA LEU A 53 -21.99 -4.67 -18.11
C LEU A 53 -22.01 -5.72 -19.22
N SER A 54 -21.14 -6.73 -19.16
CA SER A 54 -21.12 -7.84 -20.13
C SER A 54 -22.48 -8.55 -20.20
N ALA A 55 -23.06 -8.89 -19.04
CA ALA A 55 -24.36 -9.54 -18.97
C ALA A 55 -25.51 -8.70 -19.56
N PHE A 56 -25.40 -7.37 -19.51
CA PHE A 56 -26.38 -6.47 -20.11
C PHE A 56 -26.27 -6.41 -21.64
N VAL A 57 -25.04 -6.42 -22.17
CA VAL A 57 -24.76 -6.26 -23.61
C VAL A 57 -24.94 -7.58 -24.38
N GLU A 58 -24.66 -8.72 -23.76
CA GLU A 58 -24.76 -10.05 -24.39
C GLU A 58 -26.18 -10.62 -24.41
N ARG A 59 -27.17 -9.83 -24.00
CA ARG A 59 -28.60 -10.17 -24.05
C ARG A 59 -29.25 -9.63 -25.31
#